data_AF-A0A382R7D0-F1
#
_entry.id   AF-A0A382R7D0-F1
#
_cell.length_a   1.000
_cell.length_b   1.000
_cell.length_c   1.000
_cell.angle_alpha   90.00
_cell.angle_beta   90.00
_cell.angle_gamma   90.00
#
_symmetry.space_group_name_H-M   'P 1'
#
loop_
_entity.id
_entity.type
_entity.pdbx_description
1 polymer ?
#
loop_
_entity_poly.entity_id
_entity_poly.type
_entity_poly.pdbx_seq_one_letter_code
_entity_poly.pdbx_strand_id
1 'polypeptide(L)'
;MIQQIGVSGGRLWRPPLDAYRTTGSSPTVHLLGPGRVGCSFLGLFRHSGYTLTGVTDSSGTVSWADGLDCEEVIATKENGETLASACGGRPLPLAAALLEVDADVVVDTTATDFGRPEWGEIL
;
A
#
# COMPACT_ATOMS: atom_id res chain seq x y z
N MET A 1 -30.42 15.65 -2.99
CA MET A 1 -29.94 16.98 -3.39
C MET A 1 -28.70 16.76 -4.25
N ILE A 2 -28.86 16.83 -5.56
CA ILE A 2 -27.80 16.56 -6.55
C ILE A 2 -27.00 17.86 -6.68
N GLN A 3 -25.72 17.88 -6.31
CA GLN A 3 -24.86 19.02 -6.63
C GLN A 3 -24.20 18.80 -7.99
N GLN A 4 -24.45 19.77 -8.87
CA GLN A 4 -23.98 19.83 -10.25
C GLN A 4 -22.46 19.85 -10.34
N ILE A 5 -21.94 19.09 -11.30
CA ILE A 5 -20.54 19.13 -11.73
C ILE A 5 -20.43 20.25 -12.77
N GLY A 6 -19.87 21.39 -12.37
CA GLY A 6 -19.53 22.49 -13.28
C GLY A 6 -18.17 22.25 -13.92
N VAL A 7 -18.14 22.03 -15.23
CA VAL A 7 -16.91 21.98 -16.03
C VAL A 7 -16.64 23.39 -16.56
N SER A 8 -15.60 24.06 -16.06
CA SER A 8 -15.06 25.24 -16.75
C SER A 8 -13.55 25.38 -16.54
N GLY A 9 -12.80 25.28 -17.63
CA GLY A 9 -11.47 25.89 -17.77
C GLY A 9 -10.28 25.09 -17.22
N GLY A 10 -9.79 24.13 -18.01
CA GLY A 10 -8.35 23.95 -18.29
C GLY A 10 -7.32 23.88 -17.14
N ARG A 11 -7.72 23.57 -15.91
CA ARG A 11 -6.82 23.32 -14.79
C ARG A 11 -7.16 21.93 -14.25
N LEU A 12 -6.19 21.03 -14.28
CA LEU A 12 -6.26 19.75 -13.57
C LEU A 12 -6.72 20.05 -12.15
N TRP A 13 -7.94 19.61 -11.80
CA TRP A 13 -8.44 19.70 -10.44
C TRP A 13 -7.47 18.90 -9.57
N ARG A 14 -6.68 19.61 -8.75
CA ARG A 14 -5.93 19.02 -7.66
C ARG A 14 -6.81 19.19 -6.43
N PRO A 15 -7.33 18.10 -5.81
CA PRO A 15 -7.96 18.26 -4.51
C PRO A 15 -6.94 18.96 -3.59
N PRO A 16 -7.38 19.92 -2.75
CA PRO A 16 -6.53 20.43 -1.70
C PRO A 16 -6.08 19.22 -0.87
N LEU A 17 -4.76 19.04 -0.71
CA LEU A 17 -4.18 17.99 0.13
C LEU A 17 -4.75 18.05 1.57
N ASP A 18 -5.32 19.19 1.96
CA ASP A 18 -5.90 19.48 3.27
C ASP A 18 -7.40 19.14 3.40
N ALA A 19 -8.06 18.63 2.35
CA ALA A 19 -9.53 18.53 2.33
C ALA A 19 -10.12 17.37 3.16
N TYR A 20 -9.28 16.49 3.73
CA TYR A 20 -9.74 15.39 4.59
C TYR A 20 -9.07 15.45 5.96
N ARG A 21 -9.39 16.48 6.75
CA ARG A 21 -9.12 16.47 8.19
C ARG A 21 -10.27 15.80 8.92
N THR A 22 -10.18 14.50 9.14
CA THR A 22 -10.95 13.84 10.18
C THR A 22 -10.24 14.09 11.51
N THR A 23 -10.98 14.44 12.56
CA THR A 23 -10.46 14.41 13.92
C THR A 23 -10.35 12.93 14.33
N GLY A 24 -9.17 12.33 14.18
CA GLY A 24 -8.89 10.91 14.45
C GLY A 24 -7.41 10.58 14.24
N SER A 25 -6.99 9.37 14.63
CA SER A 25 -5.65 8.87 14.29
C SER A 25 -5.49 8.77 12.77
N SER A 26 -4.28 9.03 12.26
CA SER A 26 -3.97 8.78 10.86
C SER A 26 -4.27 7.33 10.50
N PRO A 27 -4.92 7.05 9.35
CA PRO A 27 -5.22 5.68 8.97
C PRO A 27 -3.93 4.89 8.73
N THR A 28 -3.96 3.62 9.12
CA THR A 28 -2.87 2.67 8.96
C THR A 28 -3.00 1.90 7.64
N VAL A 29 -1.87 1.52 7.06
CA VAL A 29 -1.81 0.91 5.72
C VAL A 29 -0.95 -0.34 5.73
N HIS A 30 -1.49 -1.40 5.13
CA HIS A 30 -0.77 -2.63 4.79
C HIS A 30 -0.58 -2.73 3.28
N LEU A 31 0.67 -2.75 2.82
CA LEU A 31 1.01 -2.95 1.40
C LEU A 31 1.25 -4.42 1.08
N LEU A 32 0.56 -4.95 0.08
CA LEU A 32 0.84 -6.25 -0.51
C LEU A 32 1.61 -6.08 -1.82
N GLY A 33 2.76 -6.75 -1.93
CA GLY A 33 3.59 -6.77 -3.12
C GLY A 33 4.44 -5.50 -3.33
N PRO A 34 5.51 -5.27 -2.56
CA PRO A 34 6.46 -4.18 -2.79
C PRO A 34 7.36 -4.42 -4.02
N GLY A 35 6.75 -4.68 -5.17
CA GLY A 35 7.42 -4.69 -6.48
C GLY A 35 7.57 -3.28 -7.04
N ARG A 36 7.69 -3.15 -8.36
CA ARG A 36 7.84 -1.82 -9.01
C ARG A 36 6.69 -0.87 -8.69
N VAL A 37 5.45 -1.37 -8.75
CA VAL A 37 4.25 -0.58 -8.44
C VAL A 37 4.21 -0.23 -6.96
N GLY A 38 4.40 -1.21 -6.07
CA GLY A 38 4.44 -0.99 -4.62
C GLY A 38 5.52 0.01 -4.20
N CYS A 39 6.76 -0.09 -4.70
CA CYS A 39 7.83 0.86 -4.38
C CYS A 39 7.53 2.26 -4.91
N SER A 40 6.96 2.38 -6.12
CA SER A 40 6.54 3.68 -6.66
C SER A 40 5.42 4.30 -5.81
N PHE A 41 4.48 3.47 -5.34
CA PHE A 41 3.44 3.89 -4.42
C PHE A 41 4.04 4.37 -3.10
N LEU A 42 4.98 3.63 -2.49
CA LEU A 42 5.67 4.02 -1.25
C LEU A 42 6.38 5.38 -1.38
N GLY A 43 7.01 5.64 -2.54
CA GLY A 43 7.65 6.93 -2.82
C GLY A 43 6.68 8.12 -2.84
N LEU A 44 5.41 7.91 -3.20
CA LEU A 44 4.35 8.93 -3.09
C LEU A 44 3.73 8.94 -1.69
N PHE A 45 3.57 7.76 -1.09
CA PHE A 45 2.93 7.54 0.21
C PHE A 45 3.63 8.26 1.36
N ARG A 46 4.97 8.41 1.32
CA ARG A 46 5.75 9.09 2.37
C ARG A 46 5.30 10.53 2.69
N HIS A 47 4.53 11.16 1.81
CA HIS A 47 4.01 12.52 1.98
C HIS A 47 2.50 12.58 2.27
N SER A 48 1.87 11.43 2.50
CA SER A 48 0.40 11.32 2.54
C SER A 48 -0.21 11.55 3.93
N GLY A 49 0.59 11.47 5.00
CA GLY A 49 0.11 11.59 6.39
C GLY A 49 -0.49 10.30 6.98
N TYR A 50 -0.45 9.20 6.23
CA TYR A 50 -0.82 7.85 6.66
C TYR A 50 0.38 7.10 7.26
N THR A 51 0.12 6.02 7.99
CA THR A 51 1.17 5.19 8.59
C THR A 51 1.24 3.83 7.91
N LEU A 52 2.40 3.46 7.36
CA LEU A 52 2.62 2.12 6.81
C LEU A 52 2.89 1.14 7.96
N THR A 53 1.94 0.28 8.33
CA THR A 53 2.08 -0.63 9.47
C THR A 53 2.46 -2.05 9.08
N GLY A 54 2.32 -2.40 7.80
CA GLY A 54 2.74 -3.70 7.30
C GLY A 54 3.12 -3.70 5.82
N VAL A 55 4.03 -4.61 5.47
CA VAL A 55 4.39 -4.92 4.08
C VAL A 55 4.51 -6.43 3.94
N THR A 56 3.87 -7.00 2.92
CA THR A 56 3.95 -8.43 2.59
C THR A 56 4.49 -8.61 1.18
N ASP A 57 5.48 -9.48 1.02
CA ASP A 57 5.93 -10.00 -0.28
C ASP A 57 5.93 -11.54 -0.28
N SER A 58 6.45 -12.16 -1.33
CA SER A 58 6.51 -13.62 -1.43
C SER A 58 7.44 -14.29 -0.41
N SER A 59 8.33 -13.53 0.24
CA SER A 59 9.26 -14.03 1.26
C SER A 59 8.70 -13.95 2.67
N GLY A 60 7.77 -13.02 2.94
CA GLY A 60 7.16 -12.88 4.25
C GLY A 60 6.46 -11.54 4.46
N THR A 61 5.99 -11.35 5.70
CA THR A 61 5.35 -10.13 6.18
C THR A 61 6.21 -9.48 7.25
N VAL A 62 6.42 -8.17 7.12
CA VAL A 62 7.02 -7.31 8.13
C VAL A 62 5.91 -6.38 8.64
N SER A 63 5.82 -6.20 9.94
CA SER A 63 4.83 -5.33 10.56
C SER A 63 5.40 -4.61 11.77
N TRP A 64 4.96 -3.37 11.96
CA TRP A 64 5.30 -2.57 13.13
C TRP A 64 4.16 -1.61 13.45
N ALA A 65 3.66 -1.64 14.69
CA ALA A 65 2.49 -0.85 15.09
C ALA A 65 2.75 0.67 15.00
N ASP A 66 3.99 1.10 15.28
CA ASP A 66 4.38 2.52 15.19
C ASP A 66 4.69 2.97 13.75
N GLY A 67 4.66 2.04 12.78
CA GLY A 67 4.97 2.28 11.39
C GLY A 67 6.34 1.78 10.94
N LEU A 68 6.44 1.52 9.65
CA LEU A 68 7.63 1.09 8.91
C LEU A 68 8.20 2.26 8.10
N ASP A 69 9.52 2.32 7.97
CA ASP A 69 10.17 3.29 7.09
C ASP A 69 9.99 2.87 5.63
N CYS A 70 9.32 3.72 4.85
CA CYS A 70 9.10 3.50 3.43
C CYS A 70 10.41 3.46 2.64
N GLU A 71 11.39 4.29 3.01
CA GLU A 71 12.69 4.36 2.31
C GLU A 71 13.51 3.09 2.56
N GLU A 72 13.44 2.52 3.76
CA GLU A 72 14.08 1.24 4.08
C GLU A 72 13.49 0.09 3.26
N VAL A 73 12.16 0.04 3.15
CA VAL A 73 11.47 -0.95 2.32
C VAL A 73 11.85 -0.79 0.85
N ILE A 74 11.84 0.44 0.32
CA ILE A 74 12.23 0.71 -1.07
C ILE A 74 13.68 0.28 -1.31
N ALA A 75 14.62 0.73 -0.47
CA ALA A 75 16.03 0.41 -0.60
C ALA A 75 16.27 -1.11 -0.59
N THR A 76 15.61 -1.83 0.32
CA THR A 76 15.63 -3.30 0.38
C THR A 76 15.27 -3.92 -0.97
N LYS A 77 14.17 -3.46 -1.58
CA LYS A 77 13.69 -4.03 -2.85
C LYS A 77 14.54 -3.61 -4.04
N GLU A 78 15.08 -2.40 -4.04
CA GLU A 78 15.99 -1.91 -5.08
C GLU A 78 17.34 -2.65 -5.08
N ASN A 79 17.81 -3.06 -3.89
CA ASN A 79 19.00 -3.90 -3.74
C ASN A 79 18.77 -5.36 -4.15
N GLY A 80 17.53 -5.73 -4.51
CA GLY A 80 17.15 -7.11 -4.85
C GLY A 80 17.00 -8.03 -3.63
N GLU A 81 16.95 -7.46 -2.43
CA GLU A 81 16.79 -8.21 -1.18
C GLU A 81 15.32 -8.55 -0.91
N THR A 82 15.12 -9.53 -0.03
CA THR A 82 13.79 -9.97 0.40
C THR A 82 13.45 -9.36 1.75
N LEU A 83 12.15 -9.21 2.04
CA LEU A 83 11.72 -8.72 3.35
C LEU A 83 12.14 -9.68 4.47
N ALA A 84 12.13 -10.99 4.22
CA ALA A 84 12.59 -12.00 5.18
C ALA A 84 14.07 -11.81 5.55
N SER A 85 14.93 -11.52 4.56
CA SER A 85 16.38 -11.40 4.78
C SER A 85 16.81 -10.06 5.36
N ALA A 86 16.21 -8.95 4.91
CA ALA A 86 16.66 -7.61 5.28
C ALA A 86 15.91 -7.04 6.49
N CYS A 87 14.62 -7.34 6.62
CA CYS A 87 13.73 -6.71 7.60
C CYS A 87 13.17 -7.73 8.61
N GLY A 88 13.62 -8.99 8.57
CA GLY A 88 13.14 -10.04 9.48
C GLY A 88 11.70 -10.49 9.22
N GLY A 89 11.22 -10.36 7.98
CA GLY A 89 9.87 -10.74 7.59
C GLY A 89 9.52 -12.18 7.95
N ARG A 90 8.34 -12.38 8.56
CA ARG A 90 7.84 -13.69 8.99
C ARG A 90 7.04 -14.34 7.86
N PRO A 91 7.28 -15.62 7.54
CA PRO A 91 6.45 -16.33 6.58
C PRO A 91 5.07 -16.60 7.20
N LEU A 92 4.05 -15.94 6.69
CA LEU A 92 2.65 -16.09 7.11
C LEU A 92 1.78 -16.33 5.89
N PRO A 93 0.76 -17.22 5.97
CA PRO A 93 -0.32 -17.22 4.98
C PRO A 93 -0.96 -15.83 4.88
N LEU A 94 -1.33 -15.40 3.67
CA LEU A 94 -1.84 -14.04 3.45
C LEU A 94 -3.02 -13.69 4.39
N ALA A 95 -3.97 -14.60 4.58
CA ALA A 95 -5.09 -14.37 5.50
C ALA A 95 -4.63 -14.12 6.95
N ALA A 96 -3.58 -14.80 7.41
CA ALA A 96 -3.02 -14.58 8.74
C ALA A 96 -2.25 -13.26 8.81
N ALA A 97 -1.53 -12.88 7.76
CA ALA A 97 -0.85 -11.59 7.67
C ALA A 97 -1.83 -10.41 7.74
N LEU A 98 -2.96 -10.50 7.04
CA LEU A 98 -4.00 -9.45 7.08
C LEU A 98 -4.59 -9.28 8.49
N LEU A 99 -4.84 -10.39 9.20
CA LEU A 99 -5.33 -10.36 10.58
C LEU A 99 -4.27 -9.88 11.58
N GLU A 100 -3.00 -10.21 11.35
CA GLU A 100 -1.90 -9.82 12.25
C GLU A 100 -1.58 -8.32 12.12
N VAL A 101 -1.61 -7.79 10.90
CA VAL A 101 -1.32 -6.37 10.65
C VAL A 101 -2.50 -5.47 11.03
N ASP A 102 -3.74 -5.93 10.82
CA ASP A 102 -4.98 -5.23 11.19
C ASP A 102 -5.01 -3.75 10.78
N ALA A 103 -4.57 -3.47 9.54
CA ALA A 103 -4.53 -2.12 9.01
C ALA A 103 -5.92 -1.63 8.56
N ASP A 104 -6.16 -0.33 8.68
CA ASP A 104 -7.40 0.32 8.21
C ASP A 104 -7.56 0.18 6.68
N VAL A 105 -6.45 0.18 5.95
CA VAL A 105 -6.42 0.09 4.48
C VAL A 105 -5.42 -0.96 4.04
N VAL A 106 -5.85 -1.84 3.13
CA VAL A 106 -4.97 -2.77 2.42
C VAL A 106 -4.80 -2.27 0.99
N VAL A 107 -3.55 -2.10 0.57
CA VAL A 107 -3.17 -1.72 -0.79
C VAL A 107 -2.55 -2.93 -1.47
N ASP A 108 -3.29 -3.53 -2.40
CA ASP A 108 -2.79 -4.68 -3.17
C ASP A 108 -2.10 -4.22 -4.46
N THR A 109 -0.79 -4.42 -4.51
CA THR A 109 0.06 -4.18 -5.68
C THR A 109 0.79 -5.44 -6.12
N THR A 110 0.31 -6.61 -5.69
CA THR A 110 0.82 -7.89 -6.17
C THR A 110 0.58 -8.01 -7.68
N ALA A 111 1.54 -8.61 -8.38
CA ALA A 111 1.39 -8.80 -9.81
C ALA A 111 0.21 -9.75 -10.07
N THR A 112 -0.82 -9.25 -10.75
CA THR A 112 -1.87 -10.12 -11.28
C THR A 112 -1.28 -10.92 -12.43
N ASP A 113 -1.24 -12.24 -12.28
CA ASP A 113 -0.93 -13.13 -13.38
C ASP A 113 -2.19 -13.29 -14.25
N PHE A 114 -2.19 -12.69 -15.44
CA PHE A 114 -3.27 -12.85 -16.42
C PHE A 114 -3.32 -14.27 -17.03
N GLY A 115 -2.35 -15.14 -16.72
CA GLY A 115 -2.35 -16.56 -17.07
C GLY A 115 -3.06 -17.46 -16.06
N ARG A 116 -3.59 -16.92 -14.96
CA ARG A 116 -4.38 -17.70 -13.99
C ARG A 116 -5.77 -18.06 -14.55
N PRO A 117 -6.14 -19.34 -14.62
CA PRO A 117 -7.43 -19.78 -15.16
C PRO A 117 -8.63 -19.11 -14.48
N GLU A 118 -8.53 -18.79 -13.19
CA GLU A 118 -9.62 -18.23 -12.38
C GLU A 118 -10.04 -16.78 -12.73
N TRP A 119 -9.29 -16.06 -13.58
CA TRP A 119 -9.63 -14.66 -13.96
C TRP A 119 -10.34 -14.53 -15.32
N GLY A 120 -10.34 -15.57 -16.14
CA GLY A 120 -11.00 -15.58 -17.45
C GLY A 120 -12.54 -15.65 -17.41
N GLU A 121 -13.12 -15.89 -16.24
CA GLU A 121 -14.58 -16.01 -16.05
C GLU A 121 -15.24 -14.75 -15.48
N ILE A 122 -14.48 -13.69 -15.18
CA ILE A 122 -15.00 -12.45 -14.57
C ILE A 122 -15.16 -11.31 -15.61
N LEU A 123 -14.89 -11.54 -16.89
CA LEU A 123 -15.13 -10.56 -17.98
C LEU A 123 -16.16 -11.05 -18.99
#